data_AF-A0A959CBB9-F1
#
_entry.id   AF-A0A959CBB9-F1
#
_cell.length_a   1.000
_cell.length_b   1.000
_cell.length_c   1.000
_cell.angle_alpha   90.00
_cell.angle_beta   90.00
_cell.angle_gamma   90.00
#
_symmetry.space_group_name_H-M   'P 1'
#
loop_
_entity.id
_entity.type
_entity.pdbx_description
1 polymer ?
#
loop_
_entity_poly.entity_id
_entity_poly.type
_entity_poly.pdbx_seq_one_letter_code
_entity_poly.pdbx_strand_id
1 'polypeptide(L)' 'ENCIKHNVVSNDKPLVIDLFEETGHLVVRNTLQARRSVEASHHLGLNNINLRYKVLAGRDISVEKTADHFIVKLPLIY' A
#
# COMPACT_ATOMS: atom_id res chain seq x y z
N GLU A 1 -6.32 -3.68 -6.86
CA GLU A 1 -6.43 -2.71 -7.97
C GLU A 1 -5.26 -1.73 -8.08
N ASN A 2 -4.90 -0.99 -7.03
CA ASN A 2 -3.81 0.01 -7.07
C ASN A 2 -2.48 -0.53 -7.60
N CYS A 3 -2.12 -1.76 -7.22
CA CYS A 3 -0.88 -2.42 -7.64
C CYS A 3 -0.79 -2.69 -9.15
N ILE A 4 -1.91 -2.89 -9.84
CA ILE A 4 -1.94 -3.23 -11.27
C ILE A 4 -2.06 -1.95 -12.12
N LYS A 5 -2.74 -0.92 -11.61
CA LYS A 5 -2.92 0.38 -12.31
C LYS A 5 -1.67 1.28 -12.24
N HIS A 6 -0.82 1.12 -11.21
CA HIS A 6 0.32 2.01 -10.96
C HIS A 6 1.69 1.39 -11.17
N ASN A 7 1.80 0.08 -11.39
CA ASN A 7 3.07 -0.54 -11.74
C ASN A 7 3.07 -1.01 -13.19
N VAL A 8 4.20 -0.75 -13.85
CA VAL A 8 4.54 -1.40 -15.12
C VAL A 8 4.80 -2.87 -14.81
N VAL A 9 3.75 -3.68 -14.90
CA VAL A 9 3.88 -5.13 -14.88
C VAL A 9 4.52 -5.51 -16.22
N SER A 10 5.82 -5.74 -16.20
CA SER A 10 6.58 -6.29 -17.33
C SER A 10 7.10 -7.66 -16.95
N ASN A 11 7.21 -8.57 -17.92
CA ASN A 11 7.77 -9.91 -17.70
C ASN A 11 9.18 -9.88 -17.09
N ASP A 12 9.92 -8.79 -17.34
CA ASP A 12 11.29 -8.57 -16.85
C ASP A 12 11.34 -8.08 -15.39
N LYS A 13 10.23 -7.58 -14.86
CA LYS A 13 10.14 -6.86 -13.59
C LYS A 13 8.81 -7.18 -12.88
N PRO A 14 8.65 -8.40 -12.34
CA PRO A 14 7.40 -8.79 -11.69
C PRO A 14 7.11 -7.87 -10.51
N LEU A 15 5.85 -7.52 -10.34
CA LEU A 15 5.42 -6.79 -9.15
C LEU A 15 5.43 -7.74 -7.96
N VAL A 16 6.41 -7.54 -7.07
CA VAL A 16 6.47 -8.26 -5.80
C VAL A 16 5.65 -7.48 -4.76
N ILE A 17 4.66 -8.15 -4.19
CA ILE A 17 3.87 -7.68 -3.06
C ILE A 17 4.19 -8.61 -1.89
N ASP A 18 4.77 -8.07 -0.84
CA ASP A 18 5.00 -8.79 0.41
C ASP A 18 3.85 -8.50 1.36
N LEU A 19 3.31 -9.57 1.97
CA LEU A 19 2.31 -9.50 3.02
C LEU A 19 2.88 -10.18 4.26
N PHE A 20 3.03 -9.44 5.35
CA PHE A 20 3.56 -10.00 6.59
C PHE A 20 2.97 -9.29 7.81
N GLU A 21 3.02 -9.94 8.96
CA GLU A 21 2.67 -9.33 10.22
C GLU A 21 3.91 -8.69 10.86
N GLU A 22 3.77 -7.45 11.32
CA GLU A 22 4.78 -6.76 12.10
C GLU A 22 4.11 -6.01 13.25
N THR A 23 4.47 -6.34 14.50
CA THR A 23 4.04 -5.60 15.70
C THR A 23 2.52 -5.41 15.81
N GLY A 24 1.72 -6.44 15.50
CA GLY A 24 0.26 -6.35 15.53
C GLY A 24 -0.36 -5.57 14.37
N HIS A 25 0.40 -5.36 13.29
CA HIS A 25 -0.09 -4.75 12.04
C HIS A 25 0.13 -5.72 10.88
N LEU A 26 -0.85 -5.82 9.99
CA LEU A 26 -0.67 -6.41 8.68
C LEU A 26 0.04 -5.40 7.78
N VAL A 27 1.27 -5.71 7.39
CA VAL A 27 2.09 -4.90 6.52
C VAL A 27 1.98 -5.41 5.09
N VAL A 28 1.59 -4.50 4.18
CA VAL A 28 1.50 -4.72 2.75
C VAL A 28 2.57 -3.85 2.09
N ARG A 29 3.64 -4.46 1.59
CA ARG A 29 4.75 -3.77 0.92
C ARG A 29 4.72 -4.10 -0.57
N ASN A 30 4.84 -3.07 -1.41
CA ASN A 30 5.15 -3.25 -2.82
C ASN A 30 6.46 -2.53 -3.18
N THR A 31 7.10 -3.01 -4.24
CA THR A 31 8.27 -2.33 -4.83
C THR A 31 7.81 -1.22 -5.77
N LEU A 32 8.32 -0.01 -5.57
CA LEU A 32 8.13 1.17 -6.39
C LEU A 32 9.13 1.15 -7.55
N GLN A 33 8.68 0.71 -8.71
CA GLN A 33 9.51 0.81 -9.91
C GLN A 33 9.40 2.22 -10.48
N ALA A 34 10.41 3.05 -10.19
CA ALA A 34 10.46 4.44 -10.63
C ALA A 34 10.46 4.55 -12.18
N ARG A 35 9.29 4.69 -12.79
CA ARG A 35 9.15 5.44 -14.03
C ARG A 35 8.91 6.90 -13.66
N ARG A 36 9.74 7.79 -14.21
CA ARG A 36 9.44 9.23 -14.33
C ARG A 36 8.02 9.39 -14.88
N SER A 37 7.06 9.65 -14.02
CA SER A 37 5.77 10.33 -14.26
C SER A 37 4.88 10.07 -13.06
N VAL A 38 4.92 10.98 -12.09
CA VAL A 38 4.07 10.99 -10.92
C VAL A 38 2.78 11.70 -11.29
N GLU A 39 1.68 10.98 -11.41
CA GLU A 39 0.34 11.57 -11.30
C GLU A 39 -0.48 10.83 -10.24
N ALA A 40 -0.37 11.35 -9.01
CA ALA A 40 -1.43 11.67 -8.06
C ALA A 40 -2.77 10.89 -8.00
N SER A 41 -2.87 9.61 -8.36
CA SER A 41 -4.12 8.84 -8.17
C SER A 41 -4.23 8.13 -6.80
N HIS A 42 -3.28 8.39 -5.89
CA HIS A 42 -3.12 7.64 -4.62
C HIS A 42 -4.22 7.86 -3.57
N HIS A 43 -5.00 8.94 -3.67
CA HIS A 43 -5.73 9.43 -2.52
C HIS A 43 -7.08 8.71 -2.28
N LEU A 44 -7.77 8.26 -3.32
CA LEU A 44 -9.12 7.71 -3.15
C LEU A 44 -9.14 6.30 -2.54
N GLY A 45 -8.26 5.41 -3.00
CA GLY A 45 -8.20 4.03 -2.53
C GLY A 45 -7.75 3.92 -1.07
N LEU A 46 -6.69 4.64 -0.70
CA LEU A 46 -6.16 4.66 0.67
C LEU A 46 -7.12 5.37 1.62
N ASN A 47 -7.74 6.47 1.20
CA ASN A 47 -8.72 7.16 2.04
C ASN A 47 -9.95 6.29 2.32
N ASN A 48 -10.41 5.50 1.34
CA ASN A 48 -11.51 4.55 1.56
C ASN A 48 -11.13 3.43 2.54
N ILE A 49 -9.91 2.89 2.44
CA ILE A 49 -9.42 1.88 3.40
C ILE A 49 -9.29 2.51 4.79
N ASN A 50 -8.72 3.72 4.88
CA ASN A 50 -8.55 4.41 6.15
C ASN A 50 -9.89 4.71 6.83
N LEU A 51 -10.86 5.24 6.07
CA LEU A 51 -12.20 5.52 6.58
C LEU A 51 -12.88 4.26 7.12
N ARG A 52 -12.74 3.12 6.43
CA ARG A 52 -13.29 1.83 6.92
C ARG A 52 -12.62 1.38 8.21
N TYR A 53 -11.29 1.44 8.29
CA TYR A 53 -10.56 1.08 9.51
C TYR A 53 -10.88 2.01 10.68
N LYS A 54 -11.06 3.30 10.41
CA LYS A 54 -11.48 4.29 11.41
C LYS A 54 -12.88 4.01 11.94
N VAL A 55 -13.82 3.63 11.07
CA VAL A 55 -15.20 3.29 11.48
C VAL A 55 -15.27 1.95 12.20
N LEU A 56 -14.55 0.93 11.71
CA LEU A 56 -14.65 -0.44 12.23
C LEU A 56 -13.80 -0.68 13.49
N ALA A 57 -12.61 -0.06 13.55
CA ALA A 57 -11.63 -0.32 14.60
C ALA A 57 -11.26 0.93 15.42
N GLY A 58 -11.71 2.12 15.03
CA GLY A 58 -11.28 3.38 15.64
C GLY A 58 -9.78 3.68 15.44
N ARG A 59 -9.12 2.98 14.51
CA ARG A 59 -7.68 3.09 14.25
C ARG A 59 -7.42 3.56 12.83
N ASP A 60 -6.42 4.42 12.67
CA ASP A 60 -5.97 4.89 11.36
C ASP A 60 -4.97 3.89 10.75
N ILE A 61 -4.90 3.84 9.43
CA ILE A 61 -3.89 3.05 8.72
C ILE A 61 -2.60 3.87 8.61
N SER A 62 -1.44 3.23 8.67
CA SER A 62 -0.17 3.90 8.41
C SER A 62 0.27 3.65 6.97
N VAL A 63 0.64 4.71 6.25
CA VAL A 63 1.15 4.62 4.89
C VAL A 63 2.54 5.23 4.86
N GLU A 64 3.52 4.42 4.46
CA GLU A 64 4.92 4.82 4.36
C GLU A 64 5.39 4.66 2.91
N LYS A 65 6.10 5.68 2.42
CA LYS A 65 6.66 5.68 1.07
C LYS A 65 8.15 5.93 1.17
N THR A 66 8.93 4.99 0.69
CA THR A 66 10.39 5.08 0.58
C THR A 66 10.80 5.28 -0.87
N ALA A 67 12.11 5.37 -1.13
CA ALA A 67 12.63 5.49 -2.50
C ALA A 67 12.31 4.27 -3.38
N ASP A 68 12.29 3.07 -2.78
CA ASP A 68 12.14 1.79 -3.49
C ASP A 68 10.85 1.04 -3.13
N HIS A 69 10.16 1.40 -2.04
CA HIS A 69 8.99 0.67 -1.56
C HIS A 69 7.83 1.58 -1.17
N PHE A 70 6.62 1.09 -1.40
CA PHE A 70 5.39 1.62 -0.85
C PHE A 70 4.81 0.62 0.14
N ILE A 71 4.60 1.06 1.37
CA ILE A 71 4.27 0.22 2.51
C ILE A 71 2.97 0.73 3.13
N VAL A 72 2.00 -0.15 3.32
CA VAL A 72 0.75 0.12 4.04
C VAL A 72 0.69 -0.79 5.24
N LYS A 73 0.60 -0.23 6.44
CA LYS A 73 0.42 -0.97 7.70
C LYS A 73 -1.02 -0.82 8.17
N LEU A 74 -1.72 -1.94 8.26
CA LEU A 74 -3.09 -2.04 8.72
C LEU A 74 -3.08 -2.62 10.15
N PRO A 75 -3.65 -1.94 11.16
CA PRO A 75 -3.71 -2.51 12.49
C PRO A 75 -4.58 -3.77 12.50
N LEU A 76 -4.07 -4.86 13.06
CA LEU A 76 -4.87 -6.08 13.22
C LEU A 76 -5.98 -5.83 14.25
N ILE A 77 -7.17 -6.31 13.90
CA ILE A 77 -8.37 -6.27 14.73
C ILE A 77 -8.58 -7.70 15.22
N TYR A 78 -8.54 -7.88 16.54
CA TYR A 78 -8.85 -9.15 17.22
C TYR A 78 -10.28 -9.12 17.76
#